data_AF-A0A9P7JMP8-F1
#
_entry.id   AF-A0A9P7JMP8-F1
#
_cell.length_a   1.000
_cell.length_b   1.000
_cell.length_c   1.000
_cell.angle_alpha   90.00
_cell.angle_beta   90.00
_cell.angle_gamma   90.00
#
_symmetry.space_group_name_H-M   'P 1'
#
loop_
_entity.id
_entity.type
_entity.pdbx_description
1 polymer ?
#
loop_
_entity_poly.entity_id
_entity_poly.type
_entity_poly.pdbx_seq_one_letter_code
_entity_poly.pdbx_strand_id
1 'polypeptide(L)' 'LVYALAAGSVTGYVFPDCEGGPLASNAICNTALDPITLATSSVKLFTVPELINNTVNRSPGVPRLGLPAY' A
#
# COMPACT_ATOMS: atom_id res chain seq x y z
N LEU A 1 -26.37 -23.48 -17.41
CA LEU A 1 -24.93 -23.75 -17.19
C LEU A 1 -24.31 -22.51 -16.57
N VAL A 2 -24.02 -22.54 -15.26
CA VAL A 2 -23.41 -21.42 -14.55
C VAL A 2 -21.89 -21.55 -14.73
N TYR A 3 -21.27 -20.63 -15.47
CA TYR A 3 -19.82 -20.56 -15.56
C TYR A 3 -19.30 -19.87 -14.29
N ALA A 4 -18.78 -20.65 -13.34
CA ALA A 4 -18.00 -20.10 -12.24
C ALA A 4 -16.65 -19.65 -12.80
N LEU A 5 -16.41 -18.33 -12.83
CA LEU A 5 -15.06 -17.81 -13.06
C LEU A 5 -14.23 -18.11 -11.82
N ALA A 6 -13.36 -19.10 -11.91
CA ALA A 6 -12.29 -19.26 -10.94
C ALA A 6 -11.33 -18.08 -11.11
N ALA A 7 -11.43 -17.10 -10.21
CA ALA A 7 -10.41 -16.06 -10.08
C ALA A 7 -9.11 -16.74 -9.61
N GLY A 8 -8.18 -16.96 -10.54
CA GLY A 8 -6.83 -17.40 -10.20
C GLY A 8 -6.13 -16.31 -9.40
N SER A 9 -5.67 -16.65 -8.19
CA SER A 9 -4.89 -15.74 -7.36
C SER A 9 -3.53 -15.50 -8.00
N VAL A 10 -3.32 -14.32 -8.61
CA VAL A 10 -1.97 -13.83 -8.88
C VAL A 10 -1.35 -13.48 -7.53
N THR A 11 -0.47 -14.34 -7.00
CA THR A 11 0.38 -14.00 -5.85
C THR A 11 1.55 -13.13 -6.31
N GLY A 12 1.22 -11.98 -6.90
CA GLY A 12 2.19 -10.94 -7.23
C GLY A 12 2.27 -9.97 -6.06
N TYR A 13 3.47 -9.63 -5.63
CA TYR A 13 3.65 -8.39 -4.87
C TYR A 13 3.13 -7.26 -5.75
N VAL A 14 2.06 -6.62 -5.30
CA VAL A 14 1.50 -5.42 -5.91
C VAL A 14 2.25 -4.22 -5.36
N PHE A 15 2.55 -3.25 -6.23
CA PHE A 15 3.19 -2.00 -5.82
C PHE A 15 2.14 -0.88 -5.74
N PRO A 16 2.36 0.13 -4.88
CA PRO A 16 1.52 1.32 -4.88
C PRO A 16 1.62 2.04 -6.22
N ASP A 17 0.49 2.56 -6.72
CA ASP A 17 0.46 3.42 -7.89
C ASP A 17 0.88 4.84 -7.50
N CYS A 18 2.12 5.22 -7.83
CA CYS A 18 2.67 6.55 -7.59
C CYS A 18 2.42 7.56 -8.72
N GLU A 19 1.73 7.16 -9.79
CA GLU A 19 1.41 8.07 -10.91
C GLU A 19 -0.06 8.50 -10.88
N GLY A 20 -0.98 7.56 -10.66
CA GLY A 20 -2.44 7.79 -10.64
C GLY A 20 -3.12 7.46 -9.31
N GLY A 21 -2.40 6.90 -8.35
CA GLY A 21 -2.99 6.39 -7.11
C GLY A 21 -3.14 7.43 -6.00
N PRO A 22 -3.75 7.05 -4.86
CA PRO A 22 -3.99 7.97 -3.75
C PRO A 22 -2.71 8.56 -3.13
N LEU A 23 -1.57 7.89 -3.31
CA LEU A 23 -0.27 8.36 -2.80
C LEU A 23 0.50 9.25 -3.78
N ALA A 24 0.07 9.40 -5.04
CA ALA A 24 0.84 10.06 -6.10
C ALA A 24 1.30 11.48 -5.75
N SER A 25 0.49 12.24 -5.01
CA SER A 25 0.83 13.61 -4.57
C SER A 25 1.51 13.69 -3.20
N ASN A 26 1.80 12.56 -2.55
CA ASN A 26 2.44 12.50 -1.25
C ASN A 26 3.97 12.33 -1.39
N ALA A 27 4.70 12.77 -0.36
CA ALA A 27 6.17 12.70 -0.37
C ALA A 27 6.72 11.27 -0.53
N ILE A 28 5.98 10.24 -0.13
CA ILE A 28 6.37 8.82 -0.29
C ILE A 28 6.59 8.43 -1.77
N CYS A 29 5.97 9.12 -2.72
CA CYS A 29 6.15 8.88 -4.15
C CYS A 29 7.24 9.77 -4.80
N ASN A 30 7.93 10.62 -4.02
CA ASN A 30 8.99 11.47 -4.53
C ASN A 30 10.36 10.78 -4.43
N THR A 31 10.79 10.12 -5.51
CA THR A 31 12.04 9.34 -5.56
C THR A 31 13.33 10.17 -5.40
N ALA A 32 13.25 11.50 -5.34
CA ALA A 32 14.40 12.36 -5.04
C ALA A 32 14.68 12.55 -3.53
N LEU A 33 13.75 12.12 -2.65
CA LEU A 33 13.92 12.19 -1.20
C LEU A 33 14.70 11.00 -0.65
N ASP A 34 15.31 11.17 0.52
CA ASP A 34 15.99 10.08 1.19
C ASP A 34 14.99 9.03 1.76
N PRO A 35 15.40 7.76 1.93
CA PRO A 35 14.52 6.69 2.37
C PRO A 35 13.83 6.93 3.72
N ILE A 36 14.46 7.65 4.66
CA ILE A 36 13.86 7.93 5.97
C ILE A 36 12.74 8.94 5.84
N THR A 37 12.95 10.01 5.07
CA THR A 37 11.91 11.00 4.76
C THR A 37 10.73 10.35 4.04
N LEU A 38 11.01 9.47 3.07
CA LEU A 38 10.00 8.68 2.37
C LEU A 38 9.16 7.86 3.35
N ALA A 39 9.78 6.95 4.11
CA ALA A 39 9.07 6.07 5.03
C ALA A 39 8.28 6.84 6.10
N THR A 40 8.87 7.91 6.65
CA THR A 40 8.21 8.78 7.63
C THR A 40 6.95 9.41 7.06
N SER A 41 6.98 9.87 5.81
CA SER A 41 5.81 10.47 5.16
C SER A 41 4.68 9.47 4.95
N SER A 42 4.99 8.19 4.69
CA SER A 42 3.99 7.12 4.60
C SER A 42 3.30 6.86 5.94
N VAL A 43 4.10 6.66 7.01
CA VAL A 43 3.58 6.37 8.36
C VAL A 43 2.71 7.52 8.90
N LYS A 44 3.04 8.78 8.57
CA LYS A 44 2.25 9.96 8.96
C LYS A 44 0.84 9.98 8.37
N LEU A 45 0.59 9.26 7.27
CA LEU A 45 -0.73 9.18 6.67
C LEU A 45 -1.63 8.17 7.36
N PHE A 46 -1.09 7.28 8.20
CA PHE A 46 -1.86 6.23 8.86
C PHE A 46 -2.66 6.80 10.02
N THR A 47 -3.86 6.26 10.23
CA THR A 47 -4.52 6.35 11.53
C THR A 47 -3.81 5.40 12.52
N VAL A 48 -4.02 5.62 13.82
CA VAL A 48 -3.45 4.73 14.85
C VAL A 48 -3.85 3.26 14.65
N PRO A 49 -5.12 2.91 14.36
CA PRO A 49 -5.48 1.51 14.09
C PRO A 49 -4.79 0.92 12.85
N GLU A 50 -4.66 1.69 11.76
CA GLU A 50 -3.95 1.24 10.55
C GLU A 50 -2.47 0.99 10.82
N LEU A 51 -1.83 1.86 11.62
CA LEU A 51 -0.44 1.67 12.04
C LEU A 51 -0.26 0.38 12.83
N ILE A 52 -1.06 0.17 13.88
CA ILE A 52 -1.00 -1.04 14.70
C ILE A 52 -1.21 -2.29 13.85
N ASN A 53 -2.19 -2.27 12.94
CA ASN A 53 -2.46 -3.43 12.08
C ASN A 53 -1.32 -3.74 11.10
N ASN A 54 -0.45 -2.78 10.79
CA ASN A 54 0.70 -2.98 9.89
C ASN A 54 2.01 -3.34 10.63
N THR A 55 1.99 -3.60 11.94
CA THR A 55 3.19 -4.06 12.69
C THR A 55 3.33 -5.59 12.77
N VAL A 56 2.47 -6.34 12.07
CA VAL A 56 2.53 -7.81 12.01
C VAL A 56 3.28 -8.26 10.75
N ASN A 57 3.78 -9.50 10.76
CA ASN A 57 4.54 -10.07 9.63
C ASN A 57 3.72 -10.33 8.36
N ARG A 58 2.38 -10.28 8.46
CA ARG A 58 1.46 -10.32 7.32
C ARG A 58 0.66 -9.02 7.33
N SER A 59 1.34 -7.93 7.00
CA SER A 59 0.76 -6.60 7.10
C SER A 59 -0.38 -6.47 6.08
N PRO A 60 -1.57 -5.99 6.47
CA PRO A 60 -2.71 -5.94 5.57
C PRO A 60 -2.64 -4.75 4.60
N GLY A 61 -1.65 -3.86 4.74
CA GLY A 61 -1.59 -2.60 4.00
C GLY A 61 -2.61 -1.59 4.52
N VAL A 62 -2.93 -0.60 3.67
CA VAL A 62 -3.93 0.44 3.94
C VAL A 62 -4.74 0.70 2.66
N PRO A 63 -5.89 0.03 2.46
CA PRO A 63 -6.64 0.09 1.20
C PRO A 63 -7.07 1.50 0.78
N ARG A 64 -7.43 2.39 1.72
CA ARG A 64 -7.80 3.79 1.39
C ARG A 64 -6.64 4.61 0.81
N LEU A 65 -5.40 4.18 1.07
CA LEU A 65 -4.19 4.80 0.53
C LEU A 65 -3.73 4.08 -0.75
N GLY A 66 -4.40 3.01 -1.18
CA GLY A 66 -3.87 2.15 -2.24
C GLY A 66 -2.56 1.47 -1.85
N LEU A 67 -2.29 1.33 -0.54
CA LEU A 67 -1.11 0.62 -0.04
C LEU A 67 -1.45 -0.87 0.10
N PRO A 68 -0.83 -1.77 -0.70
CA PRO A 68 -1.14 -3.19 -0.67
C PRO A 68 -0.58 -3.89 0.57
N ALA A 69 -1.06 -5.11 0.80
CA ALA A 69 -0.51 -6.00 1.82
C ALA A 69 0.93 -6.43 1.50
N TYR A 70 1.75 -6.59 2.54
CA TYR A 70 3.15 -7.02 2.48
C TYR A 70 3.42 -8.08 3.56
#